data_AF-A0A417VFY4-F1
#
_entry.id   AF-A0A417VFY4-F1
#
_cell.length_a   1.000
_cell.length_b   1.000
_cell.length_c   1.000
_cell.angle_alpha   90.00
_cell.angle_beta   90.00
_cell.angle_gamma   90.00
#
_symmetry.space_group_name_H-M   'P 1'
#
loop_
_entity.id
_entity.type
_entity.pdbx_description
1 polymer ?
#
loop_
_entity_poly.entity_id
_entity_poly.type
_entity_poly.pdbx_seq_one_letter_code
_entity_poly.pdbx_strand_id
1 'polypeptide(L)'
;MGLFNGESKEEKAARKQAEAQARLDQKNLAMLRKYGLEELQNPTDIASIRNIMTELSGTGLMEMGLTFGAGSDRDILKNQMYYQRAMIEQNFIIIRQLDRITKLLSDKPE
;
A
#
# COMPACT_ATOMS: atom_id res chain seq x y z
N MET A 1 -8.75 -47.42 -4.12
CA MET A 1 -7.85 -46.66 -5.01
C MET A 1 -8.47 -45.27 -5.20
N GLY A 2 -7.88 -44.13 -4.94
CA GLY A 2 -6.54 -43.72 -4.53
C GLY A 2 -6.46 -42.24 -4.87
N LEU A 3 -6.36 -41.34 -3.88
CA LEU A 3 -6.22 -39.89 -4.10
C LEU A 3 -5.55 -39.18 -2.90
N PHE A 4 -4.74 -39.90 -2.12
CA PHE A 4 -3.77 -39.26 -1.22
C PHE A 4 -2.41 -39.28 -1.94
N ASN A 5 -2.25 -38.38 -2.91
CA ASN A 5 -0.96 -38.12 -3.51
C ASN A 5 -0.19 -37.23 -2.54
N GLY A 6 0.95 -37.73 -2.05
CA GLY A 6 1.78 -37.05 -1.06
C GLY A 6 2.45 -35.81 -1.65
N GLU A 7 1.80 -34.65 -1.53
CA GLU A 7 2.50 -33.36 -1.60
C GLU A 7 3.49 -33.30 -0.42
N SER A 8 4.77 -33.03 -0.68
CA SER A 8 5.74 -32.81 0.38
C SER A 8 5.34 -31.57 1.19
N LYS A 9 5.72 -31.49 2.47
CA LYS A 9 5.43 -30.29 3.30
C LYS A 9 5.96 -29.01 2.65
N GLU A 10 7.04 -29.09 1.88
CA GLU A 10 7.63 -27.97 1.15
C GLU A 10 6.77 -27.56 -0.05
N GLU A 11 6.24 -28.52 -0.80
CA GLU A 11 5.40 -28.27 -1.97
C GLU A 11 4.09 -27.59 -1.56
N LYS A 12 3.50 -28.04 -0.44
CA LYS A 12 2.32 -27.40 0.16
C LYS A 12 2.60 -26.01 0.71
N ALA A 13 3.81 -25.76 1.21
CA ALA A 13 4.23 -24.44 1.69
C ALA A 13 4.47 -23.45 0.53
N ALA A 14 5.16 -23.90 -0.52
CA ALA A 14 5.41 -23.12 -1.74
C ALA A 14 4.09 -22.72 -2.42
N ARG A 15 3.13 -23.65 -2.51
CA ARG A 15 1.81 -23.39 -3.09
C ARG A 15 1.01 -22.36 -2.28
N LYS A 16 1.07 -22.42 -0.95
CA LYS A 16 0.46 -21.42 -0.05
C LYS A 16 1.11 -20.04 -0.18
N GLN A 17 2.44 -19.98 -0.33
CA GLN A 17 3.15 -18.72 -0.55
C GLN A 17 2.77 -18.09 -1.90
N ALA A 18 2.73 -18.88 -2.97
CA ALA A 18 2.32 -18.41 -4.29
C ALA A 18 0.87 -17.91 -4.27
N GLU A 19 -0.05 -18.60 -3.59
CA GLU A 19 -1.43 -18.17 -3.45
C GLU A 19 -1.56 -16.89 -2.61
N ALA A 20 -0.79 -16.77 -1.53
CA ALA A 20 -0.75 -15.55 -0.71
C ALA A 20 -0.21 -14.35 -1.50
N GLN A 21 0.82 -14.57 -2.33
CA GLN A 21 1.40 -13.54 -3.19
C GLN A 21 0.40 -13.10 -4.25
N ALA A 22 -0.24 -14.03 -4.96
CA ALA A 22 -1.26 -13.72 -5.96
C ALA A 22 -2.45 -12.93 -5.36
N ARG A 23 -2.88 -13.28 -4.14
CA ARG A 23 -3.91 -12.51 -3.41
C ARG A 23 -3.44 -11.11 -3.04
N LEU A 24 -2.18 -10.96 -2.61
CA LEU A 24 -1.58 -9.66 -2.33
C LEU A 24 -1.54 -8.80 -3.58
N ASP A 25 -1.14 -9.35 -4.72
CA ASP A 25 -1.03 -8.63 -5.98
C ASP A 25 -2.40 -8.20 -6.50
N GLN A 26 -3.42 -9.05 -6.39
CA GLN A 26 -4.81 -8.67 -6.70
C GLN A 26 -5.33 -7.54 -5.80
N LYS A 27 -5.03 -7.59 -4.49
CA LYS A 27 -5.41 -6.52 -3.56
C LYS A 27 -4.70 -5.21 -3.88
N ASN A 28 -3.42 -5.27 -4.23
CA ASN A 28 -2.66 -4.09 -4.65
C ASN A 28 -3.25 -3.50 -5.92
N LEU A 29 -3.52 -4.33 -6.93
CA LEU A 29 -4.11 -3.87 -8.18
C LEU A 29 -5.46 -3.19 -7.93
N ALA A 30 -6.36 -3.81 -7.16
CA ALA A 30 -7.66 -3.23 -6.82
C ALA A 30 -7.54 -1.90 -6.05
N MET A 31 -6.57 -1.80 -5.13
CA MET A 31 -6.27 -0.56 -4.42
C MET A 31 -5.77 0.52 -5.38
N LEU A 32 -4.82 0.20 -6.26
CA LEU A 32 -4.30 1.14 -7.26
C LEU A 32 -5.40 1.60 -8.21
N ARG A 33 -6.27 0.69 -8.69
CA ARG A 33 -7.45 1.01 -9.51
C ARG A 33 -8.35 2.06 -8.86
N LYS A 34 -8.62 1.90 -7.56
CA LYS A 34 -9.49 2.82 -6.80
C LYS A 34 -9.02 4.27 -6.86
N TYR A 35 -7.71 4.49 -7.02
CA TYR A 35 -7.09 5.82 -7.06
C TYR A 35 -6.55 6.19 -8.46
N GLY A 36 -6.85 5.41 -9.51
CA GLY A 36 -6.35 5.67 -10.87
C GLY A 36 -4.84 5.46 -11.03
N LEU A 37 -4.22 4.64 -10.18
CA LEU A 37 -2.78 4.41 -10.09
C LEU A 37 -2.35 3.09 -10.72
N GLU A 38 -3.13 2.55 -11.67
CA GLU A 38 -2.93 1.21 -12.24
C GLU A 38 -1.62 1.04 -13.00
N GLU A 39 -1.07 2.15 -13.50
CA GLU A 39 0.17 2.19 -14.27
C GLU A 39 1.43 2.26 -13.39
N LEU A 40 1.29 2.35 -12.06
CA LEU A 40 2.44 2.32 -11.16
C LEU A 40 3.10 0.94 -11.18
N GLN A 41 4.30 0.88 -11.76
CA GLN A 41 5.06 -0.37 -11.89
C GLN A 41 6.06 -0.60 -10.75
N ASN A 42 6.47 0.45 -10.05
CA ASN A 42 7.54 0.32 -9.05
C ASN A 42 7.03 -0.32 -7.75
N PRO A 43 7.57 -1.48 -7.33
CA PRO A 43 7.10 -2.20 -6.15
C PRO A 43 7.21 -1.39 -4.85
N THR A 44 8.26 -0.56 -4.74
CA THR A 44 8.50 0.29 -3.56
C THR A 44 7.45 1.40 -3.48
N ASP A 45 7.00 1.96 -4.61
CA ASP A 45 5.95 2.98 -4.62
C ASP A 45 4.61 2.36 -4.21
N ILE A 46 4.30 1.18 -4.75
CA ILE A 46 3.09 0.40 -4.41
C ILE A 46 3.07 0.04 -2.92
N ALA A 47 4.22 -0.34 -2.36
CA ALA A 47 4.36 -0.63 -0.92
C ALA A 47 4.08 0.62 -0.06
N SER A 48 4.60 1.79 -0.46
CA SER A 48 4.31 3.06 0.23
C SER A 48 2.80 3.39 0.17
N ILE A 49 2.15 3.23 -0.98
CA ILE A 49 0.70 3.47 -1.08
C ILE A 49 -0.08 2.53 -0.15
N ARG A 50 0.34 1.26 -0.03
CA ARG A 50 -0.27 0.31 0.91
C ARG A 50 -0.12 0.76 2.36
N ASN A 51 1.05 1.25 2.74
CA ASN A 51 1.31 1.74 4.08
C ASN A 51 0.45 2.97 4.40
N ILE A 52 0.42 3.97 3.50
CA ILE A 52 -0.48 5.12 3.58
C ILE A 52 -1.92 4.66 3.81
N MET A 53 -2.43 3.74 2.99
CA MET A 53 -3.80 3.24 3.11
C MET A 53 -4.06 2.53 4.43
N THR A 54 -3.07 1.82 4.96
CA THR A 54 -3.17 1.13 6.25
C THR A 54 -3.22 2.14 7.39
N GLU A 55 -2.36 3.16 7.35
CA GLU A 55 -2.32 4.24 8.34
C GLU A 55 -3.59 5.09 8.34
N LEU A 56 -4.18 5.32 7.17
CA LEU A 56 -5.43 6.08 7.02
C LEU A 56 -6.69 5.27 7.29
N SER A 57 -6.65 3.93 7.24
CA SER A 57 -7.86 3.09 7.40
C SER A 57 -8.55 3.26 8.76
N GLY A 58 -7.83 3.74 9.78
CA GLY A 58 -8.36 4.02 11.12
C GLY A 58 -8.76 5.48 11.36
N THR A 59 -8.38 6.42 10.49
CA THR A 59 -8.60 7.85 10.74
C THR A 59 -10.07 8.22 10.61
N GLY A 60 -10.82 7.64 9.65
CA GLY A 60 -12.23 7.97 9.44
C GLY A 60 -13.15 7.63 10.62
N LEU A 61 -12.92 6.50 11.30
CA LEU A 61 -13.65 6.15 12.54
C LEU A 61 -13.28 7.09 13.69
N MET A 62 -12.00 7.47 13.78
CA MET A 62 -11.53 8.41 14.78
C MET A 62 -12.10 9.83 14.53
N GLU A 63 -12.18 10.27 13.28
CA GLU A 63 -12.81 11.52 12.87
C GLU A 63 -14.30 11.57 13.20
N MET A 64 -15.05 10.49 12.94
CA MET A 64 -16.44 10.41 13.37
C MET A 64 -16.55 10.54 14.89
N GLY A 65 -15.73 9.82 15.65
CA GLY A 65 -15.69 9.95 17.12
C GLY A 65 -15.37 11.37 17.59
N LEU A 66 -14.40 12.03 16.96
CA LEU A 66 -14.04 13.42 17.24
C LEU A 66 -15.17 14.40 16.92
N THR A 67 -15.84 14.23 15.78
CA THR A 67 -16.94 15.10 15.32
C THR A 67 -18.14 15.02 16.26
N PHE A 68 -18.40 13.86 16.85
CA PHE A 68 -19.45 13.68 17.86
C PHE A 68 -19.00 14.02 19.30
N GLY A 69 -17.82 14.64 19.46
CA GLY A 69 -17.32 15.10 20.77
C GLY A 69 -16.80 13.97 21.67
N ALA A 70 -16.56 12.78 21.12
CA ALA A 70 -16.18 11.58 21.87
C ALA A 70 -14.66 11.32 21.94
N GLY A 71 -13.81 12.21 21.41
CA GLY A 71 -12.35 12.01 21.45
C GLY A 71 -11.60 13.06 22.26
N SER A 72 -10.53 12.61 22.91
CA SER A 72 -9.65 13.45 23.72
C SER A 72 -8.68 14.27 22.86
N ASP A 73 -8.07 15.33 23.41
CA ASP A 73 -7.01 16.09 22.74
C ASP A 73 -5.87 15.17 22.24
N ARG A 74 -5.59 14.10 22.98
CA ARG A 74 -4.62 13.07 22.59
C ARG A 74 -5.05 12.31 21.34
N ASP A 75 -6.34 12.07 21.15
CA ASP A 75 -6.88 11.39 19.98
C ASP A 75 -6.88 12.32 18.76
N ILE A 76 -7.16 13.61 18.95
CA ILE A 76 -7.00 14.63 17.90
C ILE A 76 -5.56 14.66 17.39
N LEU A 77 -4.59 14.73 18.31
CA LEU A 77 -3.16 14.76 17.97
C LEU A 77 -2.72 13.48 17.24
N LYS A 78 -3.18 12.31 17.68
CA LYS A 78 -2.91 11.05 16.97
C LYS A 78 -3.47 11.07 15.55
N ASN A 79 -4.68 11.58 15.36
CA ASN A 79 -5.31 11.66 14.05
C ASN A 79 -4.49 12.54 13.10
N GLN A 80 -4.04 13.70 13.58
CA GLN A 80 -3.15 14.59 12.84
C GLN A 80 -1.80 13.93 12.50
N MET A 81 -1.22 13.17 13.42
CA MET A 81 0.03 12.44 13.15
C MET A 81 -0.12 11.40 12.03
N TYR A 82 -1.25 10.67 11.97
CA TYR A 82 -1.53 9.73 10.87
C TYR A 82 -1.58 10.44 9.52
N TYR A 83 -2.24 11.60 9.44
CA TYR A 83 -2.25 12.41 8.22
C TYR A 83 -0.88 12.93 7.84
N GLN A 84 -0.10 13.41 8.81
CA GLN A 84 1.28 13.88 8.56
C GLN A 84 2.17 12.76 8.02
N ARG A 85 2.05 11.55 8.58
CA ARG A 85 2.83 10.40 8.14
C ARG A 85 2.45 9.97 6.71
N ALA A 86 1.15 9.93 6.41
CA ALA A 86 0.65 9.70 5.06
C ALA A 86 1.18 10.74 4.05
N MET A 87 1.22 12.03 4.42
CA MET A 87 1.78 13.09 3.56
C MET A 87 3.29 12.93 3.35
N ILE A 88 4.05 12.55 4.37
CA ILE A 88 5.49 12.29 4.23
C ILE A 88 5.74 11.13 3.26
N GLU A 89 5.00 10.02 3.37
CA GLU A 89 5.13 8.89 2.45
C GLU A 89 4.76 9.27 1.01
N GLN A 90 3.70 10.09 0.83
CA GLN A 90 3.36 10.66 -0.47
C GLN A 90 4.51 11.49 -1.05
N ASN A 91 5.15 12.34 -0.25
CA ASN A 91 6.30 13.15 -0.69
C ASN A 91 7.45 12.27 -1.19
N PHE A 92 7.73 11.14 -0.54
CA PHE A 92 8.73 10.19 -1.03
C PHE A 92 8.35 9.52 -2.35
N ILE A 93 7.07 9.28 -2.62
CA ILE A 93 6.61 8.80 -3.94
C ILE A 93 6.87 9.88 -4.99
N ILE A 94 6.51 11.14 -4.71
CA ILE A 94 6.73 12.27 -5.62
C ILE A 94 8.23 12.41 -5.96
N ILE A 95 9.11 12.39 -4.95
CA ILE A 95 10.56 12.50 -5.15
C ILE A 95 11.08 11.39 -6.08
N ARG A 96 10.67 10.14 -5.86
CA ARG A 96 11.06 9.01 -6.72
C ARG A 96 10.54 9.13 -8.15
N GLN A 97 9.33 9.64 -8.33
CA GLN A 97 8.76 9.86 -9.66
C GLN A 97 9.48 11.00 -10.39
N LEU A 98 9.80 12.10 -9.70
CA LEU A 98 10.58 13.20 -10.26
C LEU A 98 12.00 12.77 -10.66
N ASP A 99 12.66 11.92 -9.86
CA ASP A 99 13.96 11.33 -10.21
C ASP A 99 13.88 10.49 -11.50
N ARG A 100 12.84 9.64 -11.65
CA ARG A 100 12.62 8.87 -12.89
C ARG A 100 12.36 9.76 -14.09
N ILE A 101 11.50 10.77 -13.95
CA ILE A 101 11.20 11.73 -15.01
C ILE A 101 12.49 12.44 -15.44
N THR A 102 13.30 12.89 -14.49
CA THR A 102 14.56 13.58 -14.76
C THR A 102 15.52 12.70 -15.56
N LYS A 103 15.67 11.43 -15.19
CA LYS A 103 16.52 10.47 -15.92
C LYS A 103 16.02 10.22 -17.35
N LEU A 104 14.72 10.02 -17.53
CA LEU A 104 14.11 9.84 -18.86
C LEU A 104 14.26 11.06 -19.77
N LEU A 105 14.26 12.27 -19.20
CA LEU A 105 14.47 13.51 -19.93
C LEU A 105 15.94 13.74 -20.27
N SER A 106 16.86 13.38 -19.37
CA SER A 106 18.31 13.48 -19.62
C SER A 106 18.81 12.48 -20.68
N ASP A 107 18.16 11.33 -20.82
CA ASP A 107 18.50 10.30 -21.81
C ASP A 107 17.90 10.55 -23.20
N LYS A 108 17.18 11.67 -23.42
CA LYS A 108 16.75 12.05 -24.77
C LYS A 108 17.94 12.58 -25.58
N PRO A 109 18.33 11.95 -26.70
CA PRO A 109 19.22 12.60 -27.65
C PRO A 109 18.51 13.83 -28.23
N GLU A 110 19.26 14.93 -28.40
CA GLU A 110 18.80 16.13 -29.11
C GLU A 110 18.27 15.82 -30.51
#